data_AF-A4X3V5-F1
#
_entry.id   AF-A4X3V5-F1
#
_cell.length_a   1.000
_cell.length_b   1.000
_cell.length_c   1.000
_cell.angle_alpha   90.00
_cell.angle_beta   90.00
_cell.angle_gamma   90.00
#
_symmetry.space_group_name_H-M   'P 1'
#
loop_
_entity.id
_entity.type
_entity.pdbx_description
1 polymer ?
#
loop_
_entity_poly.entity_id
_entity_poly.type
_entity_poly.pdbx_seq_one_letter_code
_entity_poly.pdbx_strand_id
1 'polypeptide(L)'
;MPKYLFQATYTTQGVAGLSDKGGTARAEVVRAMIENAGGRVESLYFGIGHHDLFVSCEIPDNMTTAALGIAAISTGGVRAEVIPLITPEEIDEAAQTPVTYQAAGK
;
A
#
# COMPACT_ATOMS: atom_id res chain seq x y z
N MET A 1 2.67 -9.58 -11.13
CA MET A 1 2.16 -9.72 -9.74
C MET A 1 1.13 -8.62 -9.52
N PRO A 2 0.13 -8.81 -8.65
CA PRO A 2 -0.83 -7.76 -8.31
C PRO A 2 -0.11 -6.50 -7.79
N LYS A 3 -0.65 -5.34 -8.14
CA LYS A 3 -0.12 -4.04 -7.74
C LYS A 3 -0.90 -3.46 -6.58
N TYR A 4 -0.19 -2.81 -5.68
CA TYR A 4 -0.79 -2.16 -4.51
C TYR A 4 -0.17 -0.80 -4.26
N LEU A 5 -1.00 0.13 -3.81
CA LEU A 5 -0.56 1.40 -3.24
C LEU A 5 -0.80 1.38 -1.74
N PHE A 6 0.28 1.49 -0.97
CA PHE A 6 0.20 1.80 0.46
C PHE A 6 0.21 3.32 0.63
N GLN A 7 -0.75 3.84 1.39
CA GLN A 7 -0.77 5.22 1.85
C GLN A 7 -0.73 5.20 3.36
N ALA A 8 0.21 5.92 3.97
CA ALA A 8 0.36 5.94 5.41
C ALA A 8 0.53 7.35 5.97
N THR A 9 -0.03 7.54 7.17
CA THR A 9 0.10 8.76 7.97
C THR A 9 0.76 8.39 9.29
N TYR A 10 1.83 9.08 9.65
CA TYR A 10 2.55 8.86 10.89
C TYR A 10 1.71 9.25 12.10
N THR A 11 1.86 8.46 13.17
CA THR A 11 1.46 8.90 14.51
C THR A 11 2.57 9.76 15.12
N THR A 12 2.32 10.34 16.30
CA THR A 12 3.35 11.06 17.07
C THR A 12 4.58 10.19 17.33
N GLN A 13 4.39 8.88 17.59
CA GLN A 13 5.49 7.93 17.75
C GLN A 13 6.25 7.73 16.43
N GLY A 14 5.52 7.60 15.32
CA GLY A 14 6.09 7.41 13.99
C GLY A 14 6.95 8.58 13.55
N VAL A 15 6.45 9.81 13.74
CA VAL A 15 7.15 11.03 13.34
C VAL A 15 8.37 11.29 14.22
N ALA A 16 8.34 10.93 15.51
CA ALA A 16 9.53 10.99 16.37
C ALA A 16 10.64 10.08 15.85
N GLY A 17 10.30 8.84 15.49
CA GLY A 17 11.27 7.91 14.89
C GLY A 17 11.76 8.35 13.50
N LEU A 18 10.88 8.99 12.71
CA LEU A 18 11.27 9.59 11.42
C LEU A 18 12.23 10.78 11.61
N SER A 19 11.97 11.64 12.60
CA SER A 19 12.80 12.80 12.90
C SER A 19 14.19 12.41 13.40
N ASP A 20 14.30 11.30 14.13
CA ASP A 20 15.57 10.79 14.67
C ASP A 20 16.43 10.11 13.58
N LYS A 21 15.82 9.25 12.75
CA LYS A 21 16.56 8.39 11.80
C LYS A 21 16.51 8.85 10.34
N GLY A 22 15.65 9.81 10.02
CA GLY A 22 15.44 10.33 8.68
C GLY A 22 14.58 9.44 7.76
N GLY A 23 14.16 10.02 6.64
CA GLY A 23 13.31 9.36 5.64
C GLY A 23 13.98 8.21 4.89
N THR A 24 15.29 8.28 4.66
CA THR A 24 16.03 7.21 3.95
C THR A 24 16.04 5.90 4.73
N ALA A 25 16.35 5.95 6.03
CA ALA A 25 16.33 4.77 6.90
C ALA A 25 14.94 4.14 6.98
N ARG A 26 13.88 4.97 6.99
CA ARG A 26 12.50 4.50 6.92
C ARG A 26 12.20 3.80 5.60
N ALA A 27 12.64 4.39 4.49
CA ALA A 27 12.42 3.82 3.15
C ALA A 27 13.13 2.47 3.00
N GLU A 28 14.32 2.30 3.57
CA GLU A 28 15.04 1.01 3.60
C GLU A 28 14.27 -0.06 4.36
N VAL A 29 13.73 0.26 5.55
CA VAL A 29 12.91 -0.68 6.32
C VAL A 29 11.67 -1.12 5.55
N VAL A 30 10.98 -0.19 4.88
CA VAL A 30 9.79 -0.50 4.09
C VAL A 30 10.13 -1.37 2.88
N ARG A 31 11.22 -1.06 2.16
CA ARG A 31 11.69 -1.89 1.03
C ARG A 31 12.02 -3.30 1.48
N ALA A 32 12.82 -3.44 2.53
CA ALA A 32 13.20 -4.74 3.08
C ALA A 32 11.97 -5.54 3.53
N MET A 33 10.99 -4.88 4.17
CA MET A 33 9.74 -5.54 4.59
C MET A 33 8.98 -6.14 3.41
N ILE A 34 8.86 -5.40 2.30
CA ILE A 34 8.15 -5.85 1.09
C ILE A 34 8.94 -6.93 0.35
N GLU A 35 10.26 -6.75 0.20
CA GLU A 35 11.14 -7.69 -0.50
C GLU A 35 11.25 -9.03 0.23
N ASN A 36 11.34 -9.03 1.56
CA ASN A 36 11.35 -10.25 2.38
C ASN A 36 10.03 -11.04 2.28
N ALA A 37 8.94 -10.39 1.90
CA ALA A 37 7.65 -11.02 1.64
C ALA A 37 7.49 -11.49 0.18
N GLY A 38 8.58 -11.46 -0.62
CA GLY A 38 8.56 -11.83 -2.03
C GLY A 38 7.96 -10.75 -2.94
N GLY A 39 7.79 -9.52 -2.44
CA GLY A 39 7.33 -8.37 -3.21
C GLY A 39 8.48 -7.56 -3.80
N ARG A 40 8.11 -6.46 -4.48
CA ARG A 40 9.05 -5.48 -5.04
C ARG A 40 8.47 -4.07 -4.92
N VAL A 41 9.26 -3.14 -4.43
CA VAL A 41 8.89 -1.71 -4.43
C VAL A 41 9.17 -1.10 -5.81
N GLU A 42 8.16 -0.51 -6.42
CA GLU A 42 8.31 0.25 -7.67
C GLU A 42 8.73 1.69 -7.37
N SER A 43 8.07 2.33 -6.40
CA SER A 43 8.35 3.70 -5.99
C SER A 43 7.93 3.94 -4.55
N LEU A 44 8.62 4.89 -3.91
CA LEU A 44 8.34 5.33 -2.55
C LEU A 44 8.58 6.83 -2.46
N TYR A 45 7.57 7.54 -1.97
CA TYR A 45 7.61 9.00 -1.83
C TYR A 45 7.08 9.42 -0.45
N PHE A 46 7.64 10.49 0.08
CA PHE A 46 7.07 11.18 1.22
C PHE A 46 6.15 12.30 0.73
N GLY A 47 4.93 12.34 1.27
CA GLY A 47 3.95 13.37 0.97
C GLY A 47 4.06 14.55 1.92
N ILE A 48 3.77 15.75 1.39
CA ILE A 48 3.54 16.95 2.20
C ILE A 48 2.04 17.26 2.07
N GLY A 49 1.20 16.44 2.72
CA GLY A 49 -0.25 16.45 2.53
C GLY A 49 -0.98 15.62 3.58
N HIS A 50 -2.12 15.02 3.21
CA HIS A 50 -2.94 14.23 4.14
C HIS A 50 -2.25 12.92 4.58
N HIS A 51 -1.46 12.33 3.69
CA HIS A 51 -0.63 11.16 3.97
C HIS A 51 0.85 11.53 3.84
N ASP A 52 1.67 10.92 4.69
CA ASP A 52 3.09 11.22 4.82
C ASP A 52 3.96 10.30 3.97
N LEU A 53 3.46 9.10 3.61
CA LEU A 53 4.20 8.09 2.86
C LEU A 53 3.29 7.41 1.83
N PHE A 54 3.81 7.28 0.61
CA PHE A 54 3.20 6.56 -0.50
C PHE A 54 4.17 5.50 -1.00
N VAL A 55 3.70 4.26 -1.17
CA VAL A 55 4.51 3.14 -1.67
C VAL A 55 3.75 2.39 -2.74
N SER A 56 4.23 2.43 -3.99
CA SER A 56 3.75 1.55 -5.06
C SER A 56 4.60 0.29 -5.09
N CYS A 57 3.98 -0.87 -5.06
CA CYS A 57 4.69 -2.14 -5.04
C CYS A 57 3.89 -3.28 -5.70
N GLU A 58 4.63 -4.30 -6.11
CA GLU A 58 4.10 -5.60 -6.50
C GLU A 58 4.25 -6.57 -5.33
N ILE A 59 3.20 -7.31 -4.98
CA ILE A 59 3.21 -8.31 -3.90
C ILE A 59 2.54 -9.60 -4.41
N PRO A 60 2.94 -10.82 -3.98
CA PRO A 60 2.44 -12.06 -4.57
C PRO A 60 0.92 -12.24 -4.55
N ASP A 61 0.26 -11.84 -3.46
CA ASP A 61 -1.17 -12.06 -3.25
C ASP A 61 -1.75 -11.14 -2.15
N ASN A 62 -3.08 -11.11 -2.05
CA ASN A 62 -3.82 -10.30 -1.08
C ASN A 62 -3.53 -10.67 0.39
N MET A 63 -3.20 -11.92 0.70
CA MET A 63 -2.96 -12.34 2.08
C MET A 63 -1.60 -11.88 2.57
N THR A 64 -0.59 -11.98 1.72
CA THR A 64 0.74 -11.41 1.96
C THR A 64 0.64 -9.89 2.12
N THR A 65 -0.12 -9.20 1.25
CA THR A 65 -0.38 -7.76 1.36
C THR A 65 -1.07 -7.38 2.67
N ALA A 66 -2.12 -8.11 3.06
CA ALA A 66 -2.83 -7.87 4.32
C ALA A 66 -1.92 -8.06 5.54
N ALA A 67 -1.08 -9.11 5.53
CA ALA A 67 -0.11 -9.36 6.59
C ALA A 67 0.91 -8.22 6.73
N LEU A 68 1.42 -7.68 5.61
CA LEU A 68 2.30 -6.51 5.60
C LEU A 68 1.62 -5.26 6.18
N GLY A 69 0.36 -5.01 5.81
CA GLY A 69 -0.45 -3.92 6.35
C GLY A 69 -0.63 -4.04 7.87
N ILE A 70 -1.02 -5.23 8.35
CA ILE A 70 -1.16 -5.52 9.79
C ILE A 70 0.17 -5.32 10.51
N ALA A 71 1.27 -5.84 9.98
CA ALA A 71 2.59 -5.68 10.57
C ALA A 71 2.97 -4.20 10.70
N ALA A 72 2.75 -3.40 9.65
CA ALA A 72 3.04 -1.97 9.66
C ALA A 72 2.26 -1.21 10.76
N ILE A 73 0.94 -1.41 10.83
CA ILE A 73 0.09 -0.69 11.80
C ILE A 73 0.28 -1.19 13.24
N SER A 74 0.63 -2.47 13.43
CA SER A 74 0.82 -3.06 14.77
C SER A 74 1.94 -2.39 15.59
N THR A 75 2.87 -1.72 14.91
CA THR A 75 3.96 -0.96 15.54
C THR A 75 3.48 0.29 16.29
N GLY A 76 2.26 0.75 16.02
CA GLY A 76 1.72 2.02 16.50
C GLY A 76 2.32 3.27 15.82
N GLY A 77 3.29 3.09 14.91
CA GLY A 77 3.99 4.19 14.25
C GLY A 77 3.20 4.84 13.11
N VAL A 78 2.26 4.13 12.49
CA VAL A 78 1.51 4.60 11.32
C VAL A 78 0.05 4.15 11.38
N ARG A 79 -0.82 4.93 10.75
CA ARG A 79 -2.07 4.43 10.18
C ARG A 79 -1.82 4.21 8.68
N ALA A 80 -2.33 3.12 8.12
CA ALA A 80 -2.10 2.78 6.73
C ALA A 80 -3.37 2.27 6.05
N GLU A 81 -3.52 2.66 4.80
CA GLU A 81 -4.52 2.15 3.86
C GLU A 81 -3.80 1.46 2.71
N VAL A 82 -4.39 0.38 2.21
CA VAL A 82 -3.85 -0.38 1.09
C VAL A 82 -4.89 -0.43 -0.02
N ILE A 83 -4.51 0.04 -1.19
CA ILE A 83 -5.37 0.13 -2.36
C ILE A 83 -4.85 -0.88 -3.39
N PRO A 84 -5.59 -1.94 -3.70
CA PRO A 84 -5.31 -2.76 -4.88
C PRO A 84 -5.40 -1.90 -6.13
N LEU A 85 -4.38 -1.97 -6.96
CA LEU A 85 -4.30 -1.26 -8.23
C LEU A 85 -4.52 -2.26 -9.35
N ILE A 86 -5.23 -1.82 -10.38
CA ILE A 86 -5.39 -2.54 -11.63
C ILE A 86 -4.80 -1.72 -12.77
N THR A 87 -4.28 -2.41 -13.80
CA THR A 87 -3.66 -1.77 -14.95
C THR A 87 -4.70 -1.20 -15.91
N PRO A 88 -4.31 -0.32 -16.85
CA PRO A 88 -5.20 0.11 -17.92
C PRO A 88 -5.79 -1.07 -18.71
N GLU A 89 -5.00 -2.10 -18.99
CA GLU A 89 -5.44 -3.30 -19.71
C GLU A 89 -6.50 -4.09 -18.91
N GLU A 90 -6.32 -4.22 -17.59
CA GLU A 90 -7.33 -4.85 -16.72
C GLU A 90 -8.63 -4.03 -16.68
N ILE A 91 -8.55 -2.69 -16.74
CA ILE A 91 -9.72 -1.83 -16.89
C ILE A 91 -10.38 -2.01 -18.26
N ASP A 92 -9.61 -2.15 -19.34
CA ASP A 92 -10.14 -2.38 -20.68
C ASP A 92 -10.91 -3.71 -20.75
N GLU A 93 -10.37 -4.77 -20.15
CA GLU A 93 -11.06 -6.06 -20.00
C GLU A 93 -12.32 -5.93 -19.15
N ALA A 94 -12.25 -5.23 -18.01
CA ALA A 94 -13.40 -4.99 -17.15
C ALA A 94 -14.52 -4.21 -17.86
N ALA A 95 -14.17 -3.21 -18.69
CA ALA A 95 -15.11 -2.40 -19.45
C ALA A 95 -15.86 -3.21 -20.52
N GLN A 96 -15.27 -4.29 -21.03
CA GLN A 96 -15.90 -5.20 -22.00
C GLN A 96 -16.71 -6.32 -21.33
N THR A 97 -16.63 -6.47 -20.01
CA THR A 97 -17.33 -7.52 -19.28
C THR A 97 -18.81 -7.19 -19.16
N PRO A 98 -19.74 -7.98 -19.74
CA PRO A 98 -21.17 -7.71 -19.64
C PRO A 98 -21.65 -7.89 -18.20
N VAL A 99 -22.10 -6.80 -17.56
CA VAL A 99 -22.70 -6.83 -16.22
C VAL A 99 -24.21 -6.79 -16.34
N THR A 100 -24.88 -7.89 -15.98
CA THR A 100 -26.35 -7.88 -15.83
C THR A 100 -26.67 -7.50 -14.39
N TYR A 101 -27.04 -6.23 -14.17
CA TYR A 101 -27.57 -5.78 -12.88
C TYR A 101 -29.08 -6.02 -12.83
N GLN A 102 -29.52 -6.93 -11.95
CA GLN A 102 -30.92 -7.01 -11.55
C GLN A 102 -31.07 -6.31 -10.20
N ALA A 103 -31.80 -5.20 -10.17
CA ALA A 103 -32.13 -4.52 -8.92
C ALA A 103 -32.95 -5.47 -8.03
N ALA A 104 -32.57 -5.58 -6.75
CA ALA A 104 -33.35 -6.33 -5.79
C ALA A 104 -34.71 -5.65 -5.58
N GLY A 105 -35.81 -6.34 -5.90
CA GLY A 105 -37.18 -5.90 -5.56
C GLY A 105 -38.13 -5.59 -6.73
N LYS A 106 -38.05 -6.28 -7.87
CA LYS A 106 -39.20 -6.43 -8.78
C LYS A 106 -39.75 -7.84 -8.72
#